data_AF-A0A6I3FAY8-F1
#
_entry.id   AF-A0A6I3FAY8-F1
#
_cell.length_a   1.000
_cell.length_b   1.000
_cell.length_c   1.000
_cell.angle_alpha   90.00
_cell.angle_beta   90.00
_cell.angle_gamma   90.00
#
_symmetry.space_group_name_H-M   'P 1'
#
loop_
_entity.id
_entity.type
_entity.pdbx_description
1 polymer ?
#
loop_
_entity_poly.entity_id
_entity_poly.type
_entity_poly.pdbx_seq_one_letter_code
_entity_poly.pdbx_strand_id
1 'polypeptide(L)'
;MTFDSAHPTRSAPSAPENRVRRRRLARNSGALSGALVLATGSTAALLAAFAGPAGASTTFTVDSSGDGIADAAHCTNGTPFDCTFRDATAAAADGDTIDFDSAIATISLTQRVFTPAVNIIGPADRQIAINKTDGAIYYDVFVVNGIGNVTVSGLAITDNGVTLLNVGDKTIDRVSVTGAKAYRGGAIATANAGNLTITNCDLSGNAATLSGGALYAEGTGNVTISNSAVNDNDALEGGGGVHLANTGTVTITDSTFDSNSSISISWDDDGGAILVGATVTGTAIANSTISANSAGTYGGGIFSSRFAGPMSITNSTISGNSSPFYGGGVYFRGSNVTIDQSTITDNYAGKGGGFFGQTNSTVTVTGSIVSGNVGMSVEASDIGGESLDVLSDHSLIGLADTSTFSDVAGTIRSSTPGLDVLADNGGTTKTMSLLTGSAAIDAGPDPVATFTGNTSDQRGAPWLRVYNGTADIGAFEVQPGSSPPTSTTSTTSTTSTTSTTSTAAPDPTSTTTATDPTITIGTDPVVPAFAG
;
A
#
# COMPACT_ATOMS: atom_id res chain seq x y z
N MET A 1 36.90 -73.52 -3.32
CA MET A 1 36.36 -74.87 -3.51
C MET A 1 35.58 -75.25 -2.26
N THR A 2 34.54 -76.08 -2.42
CA THR A 2 33.62 -76.69 -1.44
C THR A 2 32.54 -75.81 -0.76
N PHE A 3 31.28 -76.12 -1.13
CA PHE A 3 30.06 -76.41 -0.32
C PHE A 3 30.09 -76.03 1.18
N ASP A 4 29.01 -75.66 1.88
CA ASP A 4 27.64 -76.16 1.79
C ASP A 4 26.64 -75.26 2.56
N SER A 5 25.39 -75.37 2.13
CA SER A 5 24.06 -75.11 2.70
C SER A 5 23.87 -74.81 4.19
N ALA A 6 22.88 -73.93 4.52
CA ALA A 6 21.62 -74.29 5.21
C ALA A 6 20.75 -73.06 5.61
N HIS A 7 19.44 -73.25 5.44
CA HIS A 7 18.23 -72.43 5.69
C HIS A 7 17.87 -72.29 7.21
N PRO A 8 16.70 -71.74 7.63
CA PRO A 8 16.15 -70.38 7.54
C PRO A 8 15.66 -69.83 8.92
N THR A 9 15.55 -68.51 9.15
CA THR A 9 14.66 -67.99 10.22
C THR A 9 14.03 -66.65 9.85
N ARG A 10 12.78 -66.51 10.29
CA ARG A 10 11.79 -65.47 9.99
C ARG A 10 11.87 -64.40 11.08
N SER A 11 12.05 -63.13 10.73
CA SER A 11 11.68 -61.99 11.58
C SER A 11 11.11 -60.85 10.73
N ALA A 12 10.01 -60.28 11.22
CA ALA A 12 9.22 -59.23 10.58
C ALA A 12 9.84 -57.82 10.88
N PRO A 13 9.26 -56.72 10.35
CA PRO A 13 10.00 -55.59 9.79
C PRO A 13 10.36 -54.48 10.81
N SER A 14 11.42 -53.72 10.52
CA SER A 14 11.72 -52.46 11.20
C SER A 14 12.04 -51.35 10.19
N ALA A 15 11.07 -50.44 10.00
CA ALA A 15 11.30 -49.05 9.62
C ALA A 15 11.08 -48.22 10.89
N PRO A 16 11.80 -47.09 11.16
CA PRO A 16 11.70 -45.92 10.28
C PRO A 16 12.94 -44.99 10.24
N GLU A 17 13.62 -44.91 9.10
CA GLU A 17 14.54 -43.79 8.79
C GLU A 17 13.83 -42.57 8.15
N ASN A 18 12.49 -42.56 8.09
CA ASN A 18 11.71 -41.50 7.46
C ASN A 18 11.25 -40.37 8.40
N ARG A 19 11.70 -40.32 9.66
CA ARG A 19 11.30 -39.29 10.64
C ARG A 19 12.22 -38.08 10.74
N VAL A 20 13.44 -38.15 10.20
CA VAL A 20 14.43 -37.06 10.31
C VAL A 20 14.43 -36.14 9.08
N ARG A 21 14.08 -36.64 7.88
CA ARG A 21 13.94 -35.79 6.68
C ARG A 21 12.63 -34.98 6.64
N ARG A 22 11.54 -35.44 7.30
CA ARG A 22 10.29 -34.65 7.44
C ARG A 22 10.36 -33.54 8.51
N ARG A 23 11.35 -33.57 9.43
CA ARG A 23 11.53 -32.52 10.45
C ARG A 23 12.40 -31.34 9.99
N ARG A 24 13.07 -31.43 8.84
CA ARG A 24 13.82 -30.30 8.24
C ARG A 24 13.03 -29.49 7.21
N LEU A 25 12.00 -30.06 6.57
CA LEU A 25 11.09 -29.28 5.70
C LEU A 25 10.00 -28.52 6.49
N ALA A 26 9.61 -28.97 7.68
CA ALA A 26 8.61 -28.27 8.49
C ALA A 26 9.13 -27.04 9.28
N ARG A 27 10.44 -26.74 9.24
CA ARG A 27 11.03 -25.54 9.89
C ARG A 27 11.19 -24.35 8.95
N ASN A 28 11.05 -24.53 7.63
CA ASN A 28 11.11 -23.43 6.65
C ASN A 28 9.74 -23.04 6.08
N SER A 29 8.65 -23.70 6.50
CA SER A 29 7.27 -23.41 6.06
C SER A 29 6.40 -22.76 7.14
N GLY A 30 7.00 -22.35 8.27
CA GLY A 30 6.29 -21.81 9.44
C GLY A 30 6.33 -20.27 9.57
N ALA A 31 6.76 -19.55 8.53
CA ALA A 31 6.90 -18.09 8.56
C ALA A 31 5.81 -17.34 7.77
N LEU A 32 4.75 -18.02 7.33
CA LEU A 32 3.69 -17.42 6.47
C LEU A 32 2.25 -17.70 6.94
N SER A 33 2.03 -18.03 8.21
CA SER A 33 0.67 -18.15 8.74
C SER A 33 0.62 -17.65 10.17
N GLY A 34 0.19 -16.41 10.34
CA GLY A 34 0.04 -15.80 11.66
C GLY A 34 0.01 -14.28 11.68
N ALA A 35 -0.65 -13.63 10.72
CA ALA A 35 -1.03 -12.22 10.84
C ALA A 35 -2.55 -12.09 10.67
N LEU A 36 -3.31 -12.89 11.43
CA LEU A 36 -4.69 -12.55 11.73
C LEU A 36 -4.66 -11.72 13.03
N VAL A 37 -4.30 -10.44 12.90
CA VAL A 37 -4.58 -9.46 13.94
C VAL A 37 -6.08 -9.14 13.80
N LEU A 38 -6.90 -9.88 14.53
CA LEU A 38 -8.25 -9.42 14.85
C LEU A 38 -8.09 -8.14 15.67
N ALA A 39 -8.14 -6.99 14.98
CA ALA A 39 -8.25 -5.66 15.56
C ALA A 39 -9.66 -5.49 16.15
N THR A 40 -9.97 -6.26 17.20
CA THR A 40 -11.12 -6.03 18.06
C THR A 40 -10.62 -6.05 19.50
N GLY A 41 -10.06 -4.93 19.97
CA GLY A 41 -9.63 -4.84 21.35
C GLY A 41 -9.02 -3.48 21.67
N SER A 42 -9.85 -2.61 22.25
CA SER A 42 -9.55 -1.56 23.24
C SER A 42 -8.10 -1.04 23.37
N THR A 43 -7.95 0.28 23.46
CA THR A 43 -6.73 1.07 23.73
C THR A 43 -5.69 0.42 24.68
N ALA A 44 -6.13 -0.35 25.67
CA ALA A 44 -5.27 -1.08 26.61
C ALA A 44 -4.45 -2.25 25.99
N ALA A 45 -4.90 -2.88 24.91
CA ALA A 45 -4.19 -3.99 24.26
C ALA A 45 -3.05 -3.51 23.34
N LEU A 46 -3.16 -2.28 22.82
CA LEU A 46 -2.15 -1.65 21.97
C LEU A 46 -0.91 -1.22 22.78
N LEU A 47 -1.09 -0.75 24.01
CA LEU A 47 -0.01 -0.26 24.87
C LEU A 47 1.00 -1.36 25.28
N ALA A 48 0.55 -2.61 25.40
CA ALA A 48 1.38 -3.73 25.88
C ALA A 48 2.24 -4.39 24.79
N ALA A 49 1.94 -4.16 23.50
CA ALA A 49 2.63 -4.81 22.39
C ALA A 49 3.91 -4.08 21.91
N PHE A 50 4.16 -2.84 22.38
CA PHE A 50 5.18 -1.95 21.79
C PHE A 50 6.17 -1.31 22.77
N ALA A 51 6.21 -1.76 24.03
CA ALA A 51 7.18 -1.26 25.02
C ALA A 51 8.64 -1.52 24.57
N GLY A 52 9.35 -0.44 24.22
CA GLY A 52 10.77 -0.43 23.87
C GLY A 52 11.69 -0.75 25.07
N PRO A 53 13.02 -0.83 24.86
CA PRO A 53 13.94 -1.27 25.90
C PRO A 53 14.00 -0.26 27.06
N ALA A 54 13.68 -0.77 28.26
CA ALA A 54 13.86 -0.21 29.60
C ALA A 54 14.51 1.19 29.68
N GLY A 55 13.69 2.25 29.70
CA GLY A 55 14.25 3.58 29.91
C GLY A 55 13.37 4.83 29.91
N ALA A 56 12.03 4.80 29.85
CA ALA A 56 11.17 5.88 30.37
C ALA A 56 9.71 5.36 30.44
N SER A 57 8.99 5.67 31.52
CA SER A 57 7.65 5.13 31.85
C SER A 57 6.78 6.21 32.49
N THR A 58 6.97 7.45 32.07
CA THR A 58 6.18 8.60 32.51
C THR A 58 5.12 8.89 31.46
N THR A 59 3.92 9.22 31.93
CA THR A 59 2.87 9.76 31.08
C THR A 59 2.71 11.24 31.37
N PHE A 60 2.83 12.07 30.35
CA PHE A 60 2.51 13.49 30.40
C PHE A 60 1.15 13.70 29.75
N THR A 61 0.20 14.28 30.49
CA THR A 61 -1.13 14.59 29.96
C THR A 61 -1.16 16.04 29.53
N VAL A 62 -1.36 16.26 28.23
CA VAL A 62 -1.64 17.58 27.66
C VAL A 62 -3.05 17.96 28.05
N ASP A 63 -3.18 19.00 28.87
CA ASP A 63 -4.46 19.54 29.35
C ASP A 63 -4.69 20.99 28.88
N SER A 64 -3.74 21.56 28.12
CA SER A 64 -3.83 22.88 27.52
C SER A 64 -3.73 22.84 25.99
N SER A 65 -4.58 23.63 25.32
CA SER A 65 -4.53 23.81 23.85
C SER A 65 -3.56 24.90 23.39
N GLY A 66 -2.83 25.52 24.32
CA GLY A 66 -1.85 26.55 24.02
C GLY A 66 -0.66 26.05 23.17
N ASP A 67 0.01 26.99 22.50
CA ASP A 67 1.20 26.76 21.70
C ASP A 67 2.29 27.79 22.05
N GLY A 68 2.48 28.02 23.35
CA GLY A 68 3.46 28.97 23.87
C GLY A 68 4.91 28.47 23.76
N ILE A 69 5.84 29.21 24.35
CA ILE A 69 7.22 28.73 24.50
C ILE A 69 7.20 27.52 25.45
N ALA A 70 7.89 26.45 25.07
CA ALA A 70 7.94 25.23 25.87
C ALA A 70 8.59 25.46 27.25
N ASP A 71 7.90 25.02 28.30
CA ASP A 71 8.37 24.90 29.68
C ASP A 71 7.94 23.55 30.26
N ALA A 72 8.90 22.63 30.39
CA ALA A 72 8.68 21.29 30.93
C ALA A 72 8.07 21.28 32.35
N ALA A 73 8.20 22.38 33.11
CA ALA A 73 7.62 22.47 34.45
C ALA A 73 6.08 22.50 34.43
N HIS A 74 5.44 22.99 33.35
CA HIS A 74 3.98 23.04 33.25
C HIS A 74 3.31 21.66 33.30
N CYS A 75 4.02 20.60 32.93
CA CYS A 75 3.48 19.24 32.96
C CYS A 75 3.69 18.51 34.30
N THR A 76 4.33 19.16 35.28
CA THR A 76 4.68 18.53 36.58
C THR A 76 4.38 19.39 37.80
N ASN A 77 4.05 20.67 37.62
CA ASN A 77 3.76 21.63 38.69
C ASN A 77 2.35 21.49 39.31
N GLY A 78 1.45 20.71 38.67
CA GLY A 78 0.08 20.44 39.15
C GLY A 78 -0.92 21.58 38.92
N THR A 79 -0.58 22.59 38.12
CA THR A 79 -1.54 23.62 37.68
C THR A 79 -2.44 23.06 36.58
N PRO A 80 -3.79 23.12 36.75
CA PRO A 80 -4.70 22.65 35.70
C PRO A 80 -4.64 23.53 34.46
N PHE A 81 -4.77 22.91 33.28
CA PHE A 81 -4.83 23.54 31.95
C PHE A 81 -3.55 24.28 31.56
N ASP A 82 -2.40 23.82 32.06
CA ASP A 82 -1.10 24.47 31.90
C ASP A 82 -0.16 23.68 30.99
N CYS A 83 -0.25 22.35 30.95
CA CYS A 83 0.62 21.50 30.14
C CYS A 83 0.18 21.53 28.68
N THR A 84 0.89 22.30 27.86
CA THR A 84 0.70 22.29 26.40
C THR A 84 1.37 21.07 25.76
N PHE A 85 1.05 20.79 24.50
CA PHE A 85 1.74 19.74 23.76
C PHE A 85 3.25 19.99 23.65
N ARG A 86 3.68 21.25 23.52
CA ARG A 86 5.10 21.61 23.53
C ARG A 86 5.77 21.32 24.86
N ASP A 87 5.11 21.66 25.97
CA ASP A 87 5.61 21.41 27.31
C ASP A 87 5.81 19.91 27.53
N ALA A 88 4.84 19.09 27.12
CA ALA A 88 4.93 17.64 27.23
C ALA A 88 6.09 17.07 26.41
N THR A 89 6.28 17.52 25.17
CA THR A 89 7.42 17.08 24.34
C THR A 89 8.77 17.53 24.87
N ALA A 90 8.83 18.68 25.56
CA ALA A 90 10.06 19.17 26.19
C ALA A 90 10.38 18.43 27.51
N ALA A 91 9.36 17.93 28.20
CA ALA A 91 9.51 17.17 29.44
C ALA A 91 9.84 15.68 29.20
N ALA A 92 9.40 15.13 28.06
CA ALA A 92 9.49 13.71 27.78
C ALA A 92 10.90 13.23 27.38
N ALA A 93 11.16 11.94 27.61
CA ALA A 93 12.32 11.20 27.14
C ALA A 93 11.90 9.97 26.30
N ASP A 94 12.86 9.34 25.61
CA ASP A 94 12.61 8.12 24.82
C ASP A 94 11.89 7.04 25.65
N GLY A 95 10.73 6.59 25.17
CA GLY A 95 9.88 5.59 25.81
C GLY A 95 8.70 6.16 26.62
N ASP A 96 8.68 7.46 26.91
CA ASP A 96 7.56 8.10 27.60
C ASP A 96 6.30 8.14 26.73
N THR A 97 5.17 8.47 27.36
CA THR A 97 3.90 8.66 26.69
C THR A 97 3.38 10.09 26.87
N ILE A 98 2.91 10.67 25.79
CA ILE A 98 2.16 11.92 25.76
C ILE A 98 0.72 11.56 25.40
N ASP A 99 -0.20 11.80 26.34
CA ASP A 99 -1.64 11.61 26.15
C ASP A 99 -2.33 12.98 26.17
N PHE A 100 -3.54 13.08 25.63
CA PHE A 100 -4.32 14.31 25.62
C PHE A 100 -5.57 14.16 26.49
N ASP A 101 -5.84 15.17 27.31
CA ASP A 101 -7.12 15.25 28.01
C ASP A 101 -8.27 15.23 26.98
N SER A 102 -9.25 14.36 27.22
CA SER A 102 -10.47 14.23 26.41
C SER A 102 -11.26 15.53 26.22
N ALA A 103 -11.04 16.54 27.07
CA ALA A 103 -11.64 17.86 26.95
C ALA A 103 -11.02 18.72 25.83
N ILE A 104 -9.81 18.39 25.37
CA ILE A 104 -9.18 19.06 24.24
C ILE A 104 -9.80 18.52 22.95
N ALA A 105 -10.18 19.43 22.05
CA ALA A 105 -10.64 19.07 20.70
C ALA A 105 -9.63 19.47 19.62
N THR A 106 -8.84 20.52 19.87
CA THR A 106 -7.95 21.08 18.86
C THR A 106 -6.69 21.66 19.49
N ILE A 107 -5.57 21.43 18.82
CA ILE A 107 -4.26 22.03 19.09
C ILE A 107 -3.82 22.73 17.82
N SER A 108 -3.47 24.01 17.92
CA SER A 108 -3.00 24.80 16.77
C SER A 108 -1.53 25.12 16.95
N LEU A 109 -0.69 24.60 16.07
CA LEU A 109 0.75 24.71 16.16
C LEU A 109 1.24 25.77 15.16
N THR A 110 1.89 26.78 15.71
CA THR A 110 2.49 27.94 15.02
C THR A 110 3.93 27.69 14.61
N GLN A 111 4.52 26.57 15.04
CA GLN A 111 5.88 26.15 14.69
C GLN A 111 5.97 24.63 14.73
N ARG A 112 7.05 24.09 14.17
CA ARG A 112 7.39 22.67 14.28
C ARG A 112 7.65 22.25 15.73
N VAL A 113 7.30 21.02 16.06
CA VAL A 113 7.54 20.35 17.34
C VAL A 113 8.53 19.21 17.14
N PHE A 114 9.56 19.18 17.97
CA PHE A 114 10.54 18.10 18.00
C PHE A 114 10.31 17.30 19.26
N THR A 115 10.33 15.98 19.12
CA THR A 115 10.11 15.10 20.26
C THR A 115 11.08 13.92 20.23
N PRO A 116 11.53 13.43 21.40
CA PRO A 116 12.16 12.12 21.51
C PRO A 116 11.20 11.00 21.11
N ALA A 117 11.68 9.75 21.12
CA ALA A 117 10.93 8.59 20.67
C ALA A 117 9.88 8.19 21.72
N VAL A 118 8.75 8.91 21.69
CA VAL A 118 7.63 8.79 22.63
C VAL A 118 6.39 8.21 21.97
N ASN A 119 5.47 7.70 22.77
CA ASN A 119 4.12 7.39 22.31
C ASN A 119 3.25 8.65 22.40
N ILE A 120 2.57 9.02 21.31
CA ILE A 120 1.65 10.16 21.24
C ILE A 120 0.25 9.60 20.98
N ILE A 121 -0.62 9.67 21.98
CA ILE A 121 -1.89 8.94 22.00
C ILE A 121 -3.03 9.91 22.21
N GLY A 122 -3.96 9.95 21.26
CA GLY A 122 -5.24 10.62 21.41
C GLY A 122 -6.23 9.80 22.25
N PRO A 123 -7.12 10.46 23.00
CA PRO A 123 -8.07 9.82 23.92
C PRO A 123 -9.09 8.89 23.24
N ALA A 124 -9.37 9.11 21.96
CA ALA A 124 -10.22 8.25 21.13
C ALA A 124 -9.78 8.30 19.65
N ASP A 125 -10.54 7.65 18.75
CA ASP A 125 -10.27 7.68 17.30
C ASP A 125 -10.45 9.09 16.74
N ARG A 126 -9.37 9.63 16.17
CA ARG A 126 -9.28 10.94 15.50
C ARG A 126 -9.97 12.08 16.28
N GLN A 127 -9.93 12.03 17.62
CA GLN A 127 -10.65 13.00 18.46
C GLN A 127 -9.93 14.36 18.52
N ILE A 128 -8.60 14.35 18.51
CA ILE A 128 -7.79 15.58 18.63
C ILE A 128 -7.39 16.03 17.24
N ALA A 129 -7.87 17.20 16.83
CA ALA A 129 -7.38 17.89 15.65
C ALA A 129 -6.05 18.59 15.97
N ILE A 130 -4.97 18.28 15.24
CA ILE A 130 -3.72 19.02 15.34
C ILE A 130 -3.45 19.73 14.01
N ASN A 131 -3.59 21.04 14.07
CA ASN A 131 -3.59 21.91 12.91
C ASN A 131 -2.31 22.73 12.88
N LYS A 132 -1.79 22.98 11.68
CA LYS A 132 -0.72 23.94 11.46
C LYS A 132 -1.29 25.30 11.08
N THR A 133 -0.74 26.38 11.65
CA THR A 133 -1.23 27.75 11.39
C THR A 133 -0.14 28.72 10.92
N ASP A 134 1.10 28.26 10.72
CA ASP A 134 2.27 29.12 10.49
C ASP A 134 2.44 29.61 9.04
N GLY A 135 1.53 29.23 8.14
CA GLY A 135 1.54 29.61 6.72
C GLY A 135 2.74 29.06 5.93
N ALA A 136 3.63 28.29 6.56
CA ALA A 136 4.81 27.76 5.90
C ALA A 136 4.46 26.53 5.05
N ILE A 137 5.01 26.49 3.84
CA ILE A 137 4.62 25.51 2.82
C ILE A 137 5.29 24.13 2.93
N TYR A 138 6.36 23.95 3.73
CA TYR A 138 7.18 22.72 3.76
C TYR A 138 7.64 22.25 5.15
N TYR A 139 6.77 22.19 6.15
CA TYR A 139 7.16 21.66 7.46
C TYR A 139 6.15 20.69 8.02
N ASP A 140 6.65 19.49 8.31
CA ASP A 140 6.07 18.52 9.23
C ASP A 140 6.14 19.11 10.64
N VAL A 141 5.03 19.11 11.37
CA VAL A 141 5.02 19.66 12.72
C VAL A 141 5.44 18.61 13.73
N PHE A 142 5.31 17.32 13.47
CA PHE A 142 5.84 16.30 14.38
C PHE A 142 7.09 15.69 13.80
N VAL A 143 8.23 16.03 14.40
CA VAL A 143 9.46 15.31 14.09
C VAL A 143 9.91 14.54 15.29
N VAL A 144 9.74 13.22 15.19
CA VAL A 144 10.16 12.27 16.20
C VAL A 144 11.56 11.79 15.87
N ASN A 145 12.48 11.93 16.81
CA ASN A 145 13.84 11.39 16.73
C ASN A 145 14.10 10.48 17.93
N GLY A 146 15.26 9.82 17.99
CA GLY A 146 15.66 8.98 19.12
C GLY A 146 15.85 7.52 18.73
N ILE A 147 15.99 6.65 19.72
CA ILE A 147 16.29 5.23 19.52
C ILE A 147 15.12 4.31 19.87
N GLY A 148 14.16 4.80 20.65
CA GLY A 148 13.00 4.04 21.11
C GLY A 148 11.96 3.75 20.02
N ASN A 149 10.98 2.94 20.37
CA ASN A 149 9.78 2.72 19.58
C ASN A 149 8.85 3.94 19.69
N VAL A 150 8.06 4.17 18.65
CA VAL A 150 7.12 5.29 18.57
C VAL A 150 5.76 4.76 18.18
N THR A 151 4.73 5.20 18.90
CA THR A 151 3.33 5.02 18.52
C THR A 151 2.68 6.38 18.36
N VAL A 152 2.08 6.67 17.22
CA VAL A 152 1.20 7.83 17.01
C VAL A 152 -0.21 7.30 16.79
N SER A 153 -1.17 7.69 17.62
CA SER A 153 -2.51 7.11 17.52
C SER A 153 -3.63 8.05 17.90
N GLY A 154 -4.79 7.92 17.25
CA GLY A 154 -6.01 8.65 17.63
C GLY A 154 -6.03 10.14 17.29
N LEU A 155 -5.20 10.58 16.34
CA LEU A 155 -5.03 12.00 15.98
C LEU A 155 -5.64 12.29 14.61
N ALA A 156 -6.21 13.49 14.46
CA ALA A 156 -6.58 14.07 13.18
C ALA A 156 -5.62 15.23 12.85
N ILE A 157 -4.72 15.04 11.90
CA ILE A 157 -3.68 16.01 11.53
C ILE A 157 -4.10 16.71 10.24
N THR A 158 -4.14 18.04 10.25
CA THR A 158 -4.61 18.83 9.09
C THR A 158 -3.57 19.88 8.67
N ASP A 159 -3.38 20.01 7.36
CA ASP A 159 -2.42 20.88 6.68
C ASP A 159 -0.95 20.62 7.09
N ASN A 160 -0.68 19.39 7.51
CA ASN A 160 0.49 19.07 8.31
C ASN A 160 0.80 17.55 8.32
N GLY A 161 2.07 17.18 8.48
CA GLY A 161 2.56 15.80 8.41
C GLY A 161 3.37 15.34 9.64
N VAL A 162 3.74 14.07 9.62
CA VAL A 162 4.52 13.38 10.66
C VAL A 162 5.83 12.86 10.07
N THR A 163 6.96 13.34 10.58
CA THR A 163 8.28 12.75 10.32
C THR A 163 8.69 11.82 11.45
N LEU A 164 8.98 10.56 11.13
CA LEU A 164 9.48 9.57 12.08
C LEU A 164 10.92 9.18 11.74
N LEU A 165 11.88 9.72 12.47
CA LEU A 165 13.32 9.53 12.29
C LEU A 165 13.95 8.67 13.41
N ASN A 166 13.15 8.09 14.31
CA ASN A 166 13.67 7.22 15.36
C ASN A 166 14.30 5.93 14.79
N VAL A 167 15.10 5.20 15.58
CA VAL A 167 15.68 3.90 15.15
C VAL A 167 14.76 2.72 15.47
N GLY A 168 13.91 2.84 16.49
CA GLY A 168 12.97 1.80 16.88
C GLY A 168 11.80 1.67 15.91
N ASP A 169 10.91 0.72 16.24
CA ASP A 169 9.70 0.47 15.47
C ASP A 169 8.76 1.69 15.50
N LYS A 170 7.98 1.85 14.44
CA LYS A 170 7.09 2.98 14.17
C LYS A 170 5.69 2.44 13.96
N THR A 171 4.75 2.87 14.79
CA THR A 171 3.34 2.50 14.67
C THR A 171 2.51 3.76 14.51
N ILE A 172 1.66 3.78 13.49
CA ILE A 172 0.67 4.82 13.24
C ILE A 172 -0.68 4.12 13.18
N ASP A 173 -1.55 4.37 14.17
CA ASP A 173 -2.82 3.66 14.30
C ASP A 173 -3.99 4.62 14.49
N ARG A 174 -5.05 4.51 13.69
CA ARG A 174 -6.26 5.36 13.81
C ARG A 174 -5.92 6.86 13.73
N VAL A 175 -5.09 7.21 12.75
CA VAL A 175 -4.72 8.59 12.46
C VAL A 175 -5.36 9.00 11.13
N SER A 176 -5.84 10.24 11.04
CA SER A 176 -6.07 10.89 9.74
C SER A 176 -5.03 11.97 9.49
N VAL A 177 -4.51 12.05 8.27
CA VAL A 177 -3.63 13.14 7.83
C VAL A 177 -4.15 13.70 6.53
N THR A 178 -4.47 14.99 6.51
CA THR A 178 -5.07 15.65 5.34
C THR A 178 -4.47 17.01 5.03
N GLY A 179 -4.42 17.38 3.74
CA GLY A 179 -3.93 18.69 3.28
C GLY A 179 -2.42 18.89 3.48
N ALA A 180 -1.70 17.86 3.94
CA ALA A 180 -0.31 17.98 4.32
C ALA A 180 0.60 18.15 3.11
N LYS A 181 1.63 19.00 3.24
CA LYS A 181 2.58 19.30 2.17
C LYS A 181 4.01 19.21 2.66
N ALA A 182 4.78 18.34 2.03
CA ALA A 182 6.17 18.09 2.39
C ALA A 182 7.06 17.94 1.15
N TYR A 183 8.38 17.86 1.38
CA TYR A 183 9.31 17.53 0.29
C TYR A 183 9.18 16.06 -0.13
N ARG A 184 9.04 15.17 0.86
CA ARG A 184 8.80 13.73 0.73
C ARG A 184 7.79 13.33 1.79
N GLY A 185 6.89 12.40 1.48
CA GLY A 185 5.95 11.87 2.46
C GLY A 185 5.01 12.96 2.95
N GLY A 186 4.10 13.44 2.09
CA GLY A 186 3.25 14.59 2.40
C GLY A 186 2.53 14.44 3.74
N ALA A 187 1.95 13.27 4.00
CA ALA A 187 1.38 12.93 5.30
C ALA A 187 2.42 12.38 6.28
N ILE A 188 3.20 11.37 5.87
CA ILE A 188 4.13 10.65 6.71
C ILE A 188 5.45 10.47 5.95
N ALA A 189 6.55 10.86 6.59
CA ALA A 189 7.89 10.57 6.12
C ALA A 189 8.65 9.76 7.17
N THR A 190 9.28 8.67 6.77
CA THR A 190 10.10 7.87 7.68
C THR A 190 11.52 7.69 7.16
N ALA A 191 12.46 7.63 8.09
CA ALA A 191 13.86 7.32 7.84
C ALA A 191 14.40 6.38 8.93
N ASN A 192 15.61 5.87 8.71
CA ASN A 192 16.35 5.01 9.63
C ASN A 192 15.68 3.64 9.86
N ALA A 193 16.41 2.75 10.53
CA ALA A 193 15.97 1.38 10.81
C ALA A 193 14.65 1.32 11.63
N GLY A 194 14.13 0.10 11.78
CA GLY A 194 12.88 -0.18 12.50
C GLY A 194 11.71 -0.41 11.55
N ASN A 195 10.76 -1.25 11.96
CA ASN A 195 9.60 -1.57 11.13
C ASN A 195 8.61 -0.40 11.16
N LEU A 196 7.86 -0.23 10.07
CA LEU A 196 6.75 0.72 9.98
C LEU A 196 5.44 -0.04 9.89
N THR A 197 4.51 0.25 10.80
CA THR A 197 3.16 -0.29 10.82
C THR A 197 2.16 0.86 10.75
N ILE A 198 1.32 0.88 9.72
CA ILE A 198 0.24 1.86 9.52
C ILE A 198 -1.08 1.08 9.51
N THR A 199 -1.95 1.35 10.47
CA THR A 199 -3.20 0.61 10.64
C THR A 199 -4.38 1.54 10.87
N ASN A 200 -5.54 1.22 10.28
CA ASN A 200 -6.77 1.98 10.50
C ASN A 200 -6.64 3.47 10.18
N CYS A 201 -5.74 3.85 9.27
CA CYS A 201 -5.40 5.24 8.98
C CYS A 201 -6.12 5.77 7.74
N ASP A 202 -6.25 7.09 7.68
CA ASP A 202 -6.75 7.81 6.51
C ASP A 202 -5.73 8.87 6.09
N LEU A 203 -5.01 8.64 5.01
CA LEU A 203 -3.97 9.52 4.48
C LEU A 203 -4.47 10.11 3.17
N SER A 204 -5.22 11.21 3.25
CA SER A 204 -5.96 11.71 2.09
C SER A 204 -5.70 13.18 1.75
N GLY A 205 -5.59 13.53 0.47
CA GLY A 205 -5.44 14.92 0.05
C GLY A 205 -4.09 15.54 0.42
N ASN A 206 -3.02 14.74 0.48
CA ASN A 206 -1.67 15.19 0.83
C ASN A 206 -0.79 15.29 -0.42
N ALA A 207 0.23 16.15 -0.36
CA ALA A 207 1.12 16.40 -1.48
C ALA A 207 2.60 16.37 -1.11
N ALA A 208 3.42 15.80 -1.99
CA ALA A 208 4.87 15.83 -1.90
C ALA A 208 5.49 16.45 -3.16
N THR A 209 6.47 17.33 -2.99
CA THR A 209 7.18 17.91 -4.15
C THR A 209 8.16 16.95 -4.79
N LEU A 210 8.51 15.84 -4.14
CA LEU A 210 9.36 14.80 -4.69
C LEU A 210 8.61 13.47 -4.78
N SER A 211 8.37 12.79 -3.65
CA SER A 211 7.79 11.44 -3.71
C SER A 211 6.97 11.09 -2.48
N GLY A 212 6.04 10.16 -2.64
CA GLY A 212 5.17 9.71 -1.55
C GLY A 212 4.20 10.80 -1.14
N GLY A 213 3.18 11.08 -1.96
CA GLY A 213 2.23 12.15 -1.67
C GLY A 213 1.56 11.97 -0.29
N ALA A 214 1.26 10.74 0.09
CA ALA A 214 0.95 10.38 1.48
C ALA A 214 2.20 9.90 2.23
N LEU A 215 2.83 8.82 1.78
CA LEU A 215 3.88 8.13 2.54
C LEU A 215 5.17 8.04 1.74
N TYR A 216 6.26 8.50 2.34
CA TYR A 216 7.61 8.16 1.90
C TYR A 216 8.30 7.36 3.00
N ALA A 217 8.55 6.08 2.73
CA ALA A 217 9.21 5.18 3.67
C ALA A 217 10.63 4.86 3.19
N GLU A 218 11.63 5.34 3.95
CA GLU A 218 13.05 5.12 3.66
C GLU A 218 13.79 4.44 4.80
N GLY A 219 14.61 3.44 4.51
CA GLY A 219 15.51 2.82 5.49
C GLY A 219 14.81 2.08 6.65
N THR A 220 13.48 2.10 6.68
CA THR A 220 12.64 1.35 7.60
C THR A 220 12.74 -0.13 7.25
N GLY A 221 12.77 -1.02 8.23
CA GLY A 221 12.73 -2.47 8.04
C GLY A 221 11.49 -2.94 7.25
N ASN A 222 10.66 -3.78 7.84
CA ASN A 222 9.44 -4.19 7.14
C ASN A 222 8.39 -3.06 7.19
N VAL A 223 7.63 -2.89 6.12
CA VAL A 223 6.50 -1.94 6.05
C VAL A 223 5.20 -2.73 6.00
N THR A 224 4.28 -2.42 6.91
CA THR A 224 2.93 -2.98 6.93
C THR A 224 1.91 -1.85 6.85
N ILE A 225 1.00 -1.91 5.88
CA ILE A 225 -0.16 -1.03 5.75
C ILE A 225 -1.40 -1.91 5.79
N SER A 226 -2.29 -1.72 6.77
CA SER A 226 -3.53 -2.49 6.80
C SER A 226 -4.76 -1.70 7.23
N ASN A 227 -5.93 -2.11 6.71
CA ASN A 227 -7.21 -1.46 7.02
C ASN A 227 -7.15 0.07 6.86
N SER A 228 -6.39 0.55 5.87
CA SER A 228 -6.08 1.98 5.72
C SER A 228 -6.49 2.50 4.35
N ALA A 229 -6.71 3.80 4.29
CA ALA A 229 -7.03 4.52 3.08
C ALA A 229 -5.90 5.49 2.73
N VAL A 230 -5.46 5.49 1.47
CA VAL A 230 -4.46 6.39 0.91
C VAL A 230 -5.06 6.99 -0.36
N ASN A 231 -5.70 8.15 -0.24
CA ASN A 231 -6.52 8.66 -1.34
C ASN A 231 -6.17 10.09 -1.75
N ASP A 232 -6.39 10.43 -3.01
CA ASP A 232 -6.30 11.81 -3.50
C ASP A 232 -4.95 12.47 -3.17
N ASN A 233 -3.86 11.69 -3.16
CA ASN A 233 -2.53 12.22 -2.86
C ASN A 233 -1.72 12.48 -4.13
N ASP A 234 -0.92 13.53 -4.11
CA ASP A 234 -0.13 13.98 -5.25
C ASP A 234 1.37 13.93 -4.94
N ALA A 235 2.17 13.40 -5.86
CA ALA A 235 3.62 13.52 -5.84
C ALA A 235 4.14 14.04 -7.18
N LEU A 236 5.22 14.84 -7.16
CA LEU A 236 5.83 15.26 -8.42
C LEU A 236 6.55 14.09 -9.10
N GLU A 237 7.52 13.45 -8.46
CA GLU A 237 8.51 12.55 -9.10
C GLU A 237 8.28 11.04 -8.92
N GLY A 238 7.33 10.60 -8.09
CA GLY A 238 6.99 9.17 -8.00
C GLY A 238 6.28 8.77 -6.71
N GLY A 239 5.44 7.74 -6.77
CA GLY A 239 4.64 7.28 -5.63
C GLY A 239 3.59 8.32 -5.24
N GLY A 240 2.60 8.57 -6.09
CA GLY A 240 1.56 9.56 -5.82
C GLY A 240 0.90 9.36 -4.46
N GLY A 241 0.61 8.10 -4.10
CA GLY A 241 0.27 7.72 -2.73
C GLY A 241 1.51 7.42 -1.91
N VAL A 242 2.22 6.35 -2.26
CA VAL A 242 3.29 5.75 -1.45
C VAL A 242 4.56 5.53 -2.26
N HIS A 243 5.71 5.89 -1.69
CA HIS A 243 7.04 5.49 -2.16
C HIS A 243 7.76 4.69 -1.09
N LEU A 244 8.14 3.45 -1.44
CA LEU A 244 8.92 2.52 -0.63
C LEU A 244 10.36 2.49 -1.12
N ALA A 245 11.27 3.16 -0.42
CA ALA A 245 12.68 3.25 -0.76
C ALA A 245 13.54 2.51 0.29
N ASN A 246 14.45 1.63 -0.09
CA ASN A 246 15.39 1.02 0.87
C ASN A 246 14.71 0.29 2.05
N THR A 247 13.58 -0.36 1.79
CA THR A 247 12.82 -1.11 2.81
C THR A 247 13.01 -2.61 2.71
N GLY A 248 12.66 -3.33 3.77
CA GLY A 248 12.61 -4.79 3.84
C GLY A 248 11.46 -5.39 3.02
N THR A 249 10.61 -6.20 3.65
CA THR A 249 9.38 -6.71 3.01
C THR A 249 8.24 -5.73 3.21
N VAL A 250 7.37 -5.62 2.21
CA VAL A 250 6.19 -4.75 2.24
C VAL A 250 4.94 -5.62 2.24
N THR A 251 4.02 -5.35 3.16
CA THR A 251 2.72 -6.02 3.27
C THR A 251 1.61 -4.99 3.29
N ILE A 252 0.68 -5.10 2.35
CA ILE A 252 -0.49 -4.23 2.22
C ILE A 252 -1.73 -5.11 2.27
N THR A 253 -2.60 -4.95 3.26
CA THR A 253 -3.83 -5.75 3.37
C THR A 253 -5.05 -4.91 3.63
N ASP A 254 -6.20 -5.32 3.09
CA ASP A 254 -7.51 -4.74 3.42
C ASP A 254 -7.53 -3.20 3.28
N SER A 255 -6.78 -2.67 2.30
CA SER A 255 -6.51 -1.23 2.18
C SER A 255 -6.95 -0.69 0.83
N THR A 256 -7.24 0.61 0.79
CA THR A 256 -7.67 1.31 -0.43
C THR A 256 -6.64 2.36 -0.83
N PHE A 257 -6.26 2.36 -2.10
CA PHE A 257 -5.44 3.38 -2.73
C PHE A 257 -6.23 3.96 -3.91
N ASP A 258 -6.87 5.11 -3.70
CA ASP A 258 -7.79 5.70 -4.67
C ASP A 258 -7.29 7.07 -5.17
N SER A 259 -7.33 7.31 -6.47
CA SER A 259 -7.18 8.66 -7.05
C SER A 259 -5.85 9.36 -6.69
N ASN A 260 -4.78 8.60 -6.46
CA ASN A 260 -3.45 9.16 -6.25
C ASN A 260 -2.73 9.41 -7.57
N SER A 261 -1.89 10.45 -7.62
CA SER A 261 -1.25 10.90 -8.85
C SER A 261 0.24 11.16 -8.70
N SER A 262 1.04 10.64 -9.64
CA SER A 262 2.40 11.14 -9.88
C SER A 262 2.48 11.85 -11.23
N ILE A 263 3.05 13.06 -11.26
CA ILE A 263 2.94 13.97 -12.42
C ILE A 263 4.18 13.96 -13.32
N SER A 264 5.35 13.65 -12.78
CA SER A 264 6.62 13.74 -13.50
C SER A 264 6.62 12.82 -14.71
N ILE A 265 7.27 13.32 -15.75
CA ILE A 265 7.61 12.58 -16.98
C ILE A 265 9.13 12.45 -17.12
N SER A 266 9.87 12.88 -16.09
CA SER A 266 11.32 13.10 -16.14
C SER A 266 12.12 11.86 -15.74
N TRP A 267 11.46 10.89 -15.11
CA TRP A 267 12.09 9.68 -14.57
C TRP A 267 11.33 8.45 -15.05
N ASP A 268 12.03 7.32 -15.16
CA ASP A 268 11.43 6.05 -15.56
C ASP A 268 10.74 5.31 -14.40
N ASP A 269 10.65 5.92 -13.21
CA ASP A 269 10.20 5.28 -11.97
C ASP A 269 8.98 6.02 -11.38
N ASP A 270 7.87 6.02 -12.09
CA ASP A 270 6.61 6.61 -11.65
C ASP A 270 5.63 5.52 -11.24
N GLY A 271 5.03 5.63 -10.05
CA GLY A 271 3.90 4.81 -9.62
C GLY A 271 2.80 5.74 -9.12
N GLY A 272 1.60 5.69 -9.70
CA GLY A 272 0.54 6.62 -9.34
C GLY A 272 0.01 6.37 -7.93
N ALA A 273 -0.27 5.12 -7.59
CA ALA A 273 -0.60 4.73 -6.23
C ALA A 273 0.65 4.39 -5.42
N ILE A 274 1.43 3.42 -5.90
CA ILE A 274 2.53 2.80 -5.15
C ILE A 274 3.76 2.69 -6.04
N LEU A 275 4.88 3.25 -5.56
CA LEU A 275 6.21 3.07 -6.12
C LEU A 275 7.02 2.13 -5.21
N VAL A 276 7.35 0.95 -5.73
CA VAL A 276 8.20 -0.06 -5.08
C VAL A 276 9.63 0.09 -5.59
N GLY A 277 10.50 0.63 -4.72
CA GLY A 277 11.90 0.89 -5.03
C GLY A 277 12.74 -0.37 -5.23
N ALA A 278 13.89 -0.18 -5.87
CA ALA A 278 14.78 -1.25 -6.32
C ALA A 278 15.38 -2.15 -5.22
N THR A 279 15.30 -1.73 -3.96
CA THR A 279 15.90 -2.43 -2.81
C THR A 279 14.87 -3.17 -1.96
N VAL A 280 13.57 -3.03 -2.28
CA VAL A 280 12.49 -3.74 -1.60
C VAL A 280 12.66 -5.25 -1.81
N THR A 281 12.69 -6.02 -0.73
CA THR A 281 13.01 -7.46 -0.79
C THR A 281 11.83 -8.35 -1.17
N GLY A 282 10.62 -7.84 -1.08
CA GLY A 282 9.39 -8.49 -1.53
C GLY A 282 8.15 -7.67 -1.16
N THR A 283 7.10 -7.78 -1.96
CA THR A 283 5.85 -7.03 -1.78
C THR A 283 4.65 -7.96 -1.84
N ALA A 284 3.79 -7.92 -0.82
CA ALA A 284 2.54 -8.67 -0.78
C ALA A 284 1.36 -7.71 -0.63
N ILE A 285 0.42 -7.77 -1.56
CA ILE A 285 -0.82 -6.98 -1.58
C ILE A 285 -1.99 -7.97 -1.52
N ALA A 286 -2.85 -7.85 -0.52
CA ALA A 286 -3.99 -8.74 -0.33
C ALA A 286 -5.28 -8.00 0.02
N ASN A 287 -6.44 -8.49 -0.43
CA ASN A 287 -7.77 -7.97 -0.07
C ASN A 287 -7.93 -6.45 -0.29
N SER A 288 -7.17 -5.88 -1.22
CA SER A 288 -7.00 -4.44 -1.34
C SER A 288 -7.55 -3.92 -2.67
N THR A 289 -7.87 -2.63 -2.69
CA THR A 289 -8.36 -1.95 -3.90
C THR A 289 -7.40 -0.84 -4.27
N ILE A 290 -6.89 -0.89 -5.50
CA ILE A 290 -6.04 0.15 -6.09
C ILE A 290 -6.78 0.69 -7.31
N SER A 291 -7.34 1.89 -7.21
CA SER A 291 -8.24 2.41 -8.23
C SER A 291 -8.03 3.86 -8.60
N ALA A 292 -8.35 4.20 -9.85
CA ALA A 292 -8.35 5.58 -10.35
C ALA A 292 -7.02 6.34 -10.18
N ASN A 293 -5.91 5.64 -9.97
CA ASN A 293 -4.60 6.28 -9.80
C ASN A 293 -3.98 6.60 -11.17
N SER A 294 -3.16 7.63 -11.23
CA SER A 294 -2.51 8.06 -12.46
C SER A 294 -1.02 8.30 -12.29
N ALA A 295 -0.24 7.93 -13.30
CA ALA A 295 1.19 8.21 -13.36
C ALA A 295 1.56 8.92 -14.65
N GLY A 296 2.53 9.85 -14.59
CA GLY A 296 3.04 10.58 -15.74
C GLY A 296 3.79 9.72 -16.75
N THR A 297 4.33 8.56 -16.32
CA THR A 297 5.14 7.70 -17.20
C THR A 297 4.65 6.24 -17.24
N TYR A 298 4.89 5.47 -16.19
CA TYR A 298 4.57 4.03 -16.13
C TYR A 298 3.74 3.72 -14.88
N GLY A 299 3.16 2.53 -14.76
CA GLY A 299 2.61 2.04 -13.49
C GLY A 299 1.52 2.93 -12.88
N GLY A 300 0.41 3.13 -13.59
CA GLY A 300 -0.68 4.01 -13.13
C GLY A 300 -1.16 3.67 -11.72
N GLY A 301 -1.34 2.38 -11.43
CA GLY A 301 -1.55 1.89 -10.07
C GLY A 301 -0.22 1.64 -9.36
N ILE A 302 0.50 0.61 -9.80
CA ILE A 302 1.73 0.15 -9.13
C ILE A 302 2.90 0.18 -10.11
N PHE A 303 4.03 0.65 -9.61
CA PHE A 303 5.33 0.49 -10.26
C PHE A 303 6.28 -0.33 -9.40
N SER A 304 6.96 -1.31 -10.02
CA SER A 304 8.02 -2.11 -9.39
C SER A 304 9.34 -1.99 -10.15
N SER A 305 10.33 -1.37 -9.49
CA SER A 305 11.65 -1.13 -10.06
C SER A 305 12.42 -2.42 -10.40
N ARG A 306 13.43 -2.28 -11.28
CA ARG A 306 14.22 -3.38 -11.88
C ARG A 306 14.73 -4.47 -10.92
N PHE A 307 15.08 -4.08 -9.70
CA PHE A 307 15.72 -4.96 -8.72
C PHE A 307 14.85 -5.23 -7.50
N ALA A 308 13.60 -4.76 -7.52
CA ALA A 308 12.64 -5.09 -6.50
C ALA A 308 12.42 -6.62 -6.48
N GLY A 309 12.29 -7.15 -5.27
CA GLY A 309 11.98 -8.54 -5.01
C GLY A 309 10.63 -8.96 -5.58
N PRO A 310 10.23 -10.23 -5.36
CA PRO A 310 8.98 -10.75 -5.90
C PRO A 310 7.78 -9.96 -5.37
N MET A 311 6.76 -9.83 -6.22
CA MET A 311 5.49 -9.20 -5.89
C MET A 311 4.37 -10.24 -5.95
N SER A 312 3.50 -10.28 -4.94
CA SER A 312 2.27 -11.07 -4.95
C SER A 312 1.06 -10.16 -4.77
N ILE A 313 0.10 -10.25 -5.69
CA ILE A 313 -1.20 -9.58 -5.63
C ILE A 313 -2.24 -10.69 -5.48
N THR A 314 -2.95 -10.71 -4.36
CA THR A 314 -3.88 -11.78 -4.03
C THR A 314 -5.22 -11.20 -3.65
N ASN A 315 -6.32 -11.78 -4.13
CA ASN A 315 -7.66 -11.43 -3.68
C ASN A 315 -7.94 -9.91 -3.74
N SER A 316 -7.44 -9.23 -4.77
CA SER A 316 -7.41 -7.76 -4.82
C SER A 316 -8.00 -7.25 -6.14
N THR A 317 -8.49 -6.01 -6.12
CA THR A 317 -9.05 -5.33 -7.29
C THR A 317 -8.17 -4.16 -7.70
N ILE A 318 -7.66 -4.16 -8.93
CA ILE A 318 -6.87 -3.07 -9.53
C ILE A 318 -7.64 -2.55 -10.74
N SER A 319 -8.23 -1.35 -10.65
CA SER A 319 -9.13 -0.87 -11.69
C SER A 319 -9.11 0.63 -11.97
N GLY A 320 -9.35 1.04 -13.20
CA GLY A 320 -9.42 2.46 -13.55
C GLY A 320 -8.10 3.23 -13.44
N ASN A 321 -6.97 2.54 -13.27
CA ASN A 321 -5.67 3.20 -13.17
C ASN A 321 -5.10 3.52 -14.55
N SER A 322 -4.29 4.58 -14.66
CA SER A 322 -3.82 5.08 -15.95
C SER A 322 -2.35 5.49 -15.98
N SER A 323 -1.67 5.13 -17.07
CA SER A 323 -0.38 5.69 -17.44
C SER A 323 -0.35 5.97 -18.95
N PRO A 324 0.43 6.95 -19.45
CA PRO A 324 0.46 7.21 -20.89
C PRO A 324 1.26 6.16 -21.68
N PHE A 325 2.20 5.45 -21.05
CA PHE A 325 3.09 4.52 -21.76
C PHE A 325 2.82 3.06 -21.43
N TYR A 326 3.17 2.58 -20.23
CA TYR A 326 3.16 1.15 -19.92
C TYR A 326 2.58 0.85 -18.55
N GLY A 327 1.79 -0.22 -18.45
CA GLY A 327 1.28 -0.73 -17.18
C GLY A 327 0.27 0.24 -16.56
N GLY A 328 -0.98 0.20 -17.01
CA GLY A 328 -2.02 1.07 -16.45
C GLY A 328 -2.32 0.68 -15.01
N GLY A 329 -2.58 -0.60 -14.78
CA GLY A 329 -2.70 -1.18 -13.45
C GLY A 329 -1.33 -1.40 -12.80
N VAL A 330 -0.49 -2.23 -13.42
CA VAL A 330 0.82 -2.62 -12.86
C VAL A 330 1.92 -2.55 -13.90
N TYR A 331 3.04 -1.92 -13.56
CA TYR A 331 4.29 -2.01 -14.29
C TYR A 331 5.36 -2.67 -13.42
N PHE A 332 6.13 -3.59 -13.98
CA PHE A 332 7.26 -4.21 -13.30
C PHE A 332 8.41 -4.51 -14.25
N ARG A 333 9.63 -4.44 -13.70
CA ARG A 333 10.85 -4.69 -14.45
C ARG A 333 11.71 -5.69 -13.69
N GLY A 334 12.11 -6.78 -14.33
CA GLY A 334 13.00 -7.79 -13.75
C GLY A 334 12.49 -8.50 -12.50
N SER A 335 11.19 -8.42 -12.20
CA SER A 335 10.57 -9.03 -11.01
C SER A 335 9.73 -10.24 -11.39
N ASN A 336 9.60 -11.19 -10.47
CA ASN A 336 8.62 -12.26 -10.56
C ASN A 336 7.32 -11.79 -9.88
N VAL A 337 6.22 -11.85 -10.62
CA VAL A 337 4.90 -11.42 -10.11
C VAL A 337 3.96 -12.61 -10.05
N THR A 338 3.27 -12.77 -8.94
CA THR A 338 2.16 -13.72 -8.80
C THR A 338 0.87 -12.93 -8.63
N ILE A 339 -0.12 -13.20 -9.48
CA ILE A 339 -1.45 -12.62 -9.42
C ILE A 339 -2.42 -13.76 -9.17
N ASP A 340 -3.09 -13.73 -8.03
CA ASP A 340 -3.90 -14.84 -7.55
C ASP A 340 -5.29 -14.36 -7.13
N GLN A 341 -6.34 -14.98 -7.66
CA GLN A 341 -7.74 -14.67 -7.32
C GLN A 341 -8.05 -13.17 -7.33
N SER A 342 -7.51 -12.43 -8.31
CA SER A 342 -7.56 -10.97 -8.35
C SER A 342 -8.26 -10.48 -9.61
N THR A 343 -8.74 -9.24 -9.58
CA THR A 343 -9.40 -8.59 -10.73
C THR A 343 -8.59 -7.38 -11.16
N ILE A 344 -8.05 -7.40 -12.39
CA ILE A 344 -7.33 -6.29 -13.01
C ILE A 344 -8.08 -5.89 -14.29
N THR A 345 -8.80 -4.77 -14.26
CA THR A 345 -9.74 -4.38 -15.30
C THR A 345 -9.87 -2.87 -15.43
N ASP A 346 -10.43 -2.35 -16.53
CA ASP A 346 -10.66 -0.93 -16.77
C ASP A 346 -9.42 -0.03 -16.62
N ASN A 347 -8.21 -0.59 -16.65
CA ASN A 347 -6.98 0.19 -16.59
C ASN A 347 -6.54 0.62 -18.00
N TYR A 348 -5.84 1.74 -18.10
CA TYR A 348 -5.43 2.35 -19.36
C TYR A 348 -3.91 2.52 -19.46
N ALA A 349 -3.32 2.09 -20.56
CA ALA A 349 -1.93 2.42 -20.92
C ALA A 349 -1.69 2.49 -22.43
N GLY A 350 -0.53 2.99 -22.84
CA GLY A 350 -0.06 2.81 -24.23
C GLY A 350 0.06 1.32 -24.60
N LYS A 351 0.62 0.50 -23.70
CA LYS A 351 0.60 -0.97 -23.73
C LYS A 351 0.48 -1.55 -22.32
N GLY A 352 -0.14 -2.72 -22.22
CA GLY A 352 -0.37 -3.42 -20.96
C GLY A 352 -1.25 -2.60 -20.04
N GLY A 353 -2.46 -2.27 -20.48
CA GLY A 353 -3.44 -1.54 -19.67
C GLY A 353 -3.63 -2.22 -18.32
N GLY A 354 -3.82 -3.54 -18.29
CA GLY A 354 -3.84 -4.32 -17.06
C GLY A 354 -2.46 -4.37 -16.40
N PHE A 355 -1.50 -5.02 -17.07
CA PHE A 355 -0.11 -4.96 -16.62
C PHE A 355 0.92 -5.01 -17.76
N PHE A 356 2.11 -4.49 -17.46
CA PHE A 356 3.27 -4.52 -18.35
C PHE A 356 4.55 -5.01 -17.66
N GLY A 357 5.23 -5.98 -18.27
CA GLY A 357 6.47 -6.56 -17.75
C GLY A 357 7.67 -6.40 -18.68
N GLN A 358 8.86 -6.15 -18.13
CA GLN A 358 10.11 -6.05 -18.90
C GLN A 358 11.27 -6.87 -18.33
N THR A 359 12.33 -7.07 -19.12
CA THR A 359 13.63 -7.57 -18.64
C THR A 359 13.57 -9.01 -18.10
N ASN A 360 13.05 -9.93 -18.93
CA ASN A 360 12.90 -11.36 -18.58
C ASN A 360 12.04 -11.56 -17.32
N SER A 361 10.98 -10.78 -17.18
CA SER A 361 10.05 -10.94 -16.07
C SER A 361 9.17 -12.16 -16.30
N THR A 362 8.73 -12.77 -15.19
CA THR A 362 7.79 -13.88 -15.22
C THR A 362 6.56 -13.52 -14.41
N VAL A 363 5.38 -13.89 -14.92
CA VAL A 363 4.10 -13.70 -14.23
C VAL A 363 3.37 -15.02 -14.16
N THR A 364 2.92 -15.38 -12.96
CA THR A 364 1.92 -16.43 -12.77
C THR A 364 0.58 -15.78 -12.47
N VAL A 365 -0.43 -16.10 -13.27
CA VAL A 365 -1.81 -15.62 -13.13
C VAL A 365 -2.69 -16.83 -12.83
N THR A 366 -3.29 -16.87 -11.64
CA THR A 366 -4.12 -18.00 -11.21
C THR A 366 -5.47 -17.51 -10.72
N GLY A 367 -6.56 -18.14 -11.19
CA GLY A 367 -7.91 -17.79 -10.73
C GLY A 367 -8.28 -16.32 -10.94
N SER A 368 -7.62 -15.59 -11.85
CA SER A 368 -7.69 -14.12 -11.87
C SER A 368 -8.31 -13.59 -13.17
N ILE A 369 -8.89 -12.39 -13.09
CA ILE A 369 -9.37 -11.64 -14.24
C ILE A 369 -8.29 -10.62 -14.63
N VAL A 370 -7.80 -10.68 -15.87
CA VAL A 370 -6.97 -9.63 -16.49
C VAL A 370 -7.59 -9.33 -17.86
N SER A 371 -8.66 -8.56 -17.85
CA SER A 371 -9.52 -8.33 -19.02
C SER A 371 -10.29 -7.01 -18.88
N GLY A 372 -10.72 -6.42 -19.99
CA GLY A 372 -11.43 -5.14 -20.02
C GLY A 372 -10.52 -3.92 -19.86
N ASN A 373 -9.21 -4.09 -19.97
CA ASN A 373 -8.25 -3.00 -19.95
C ASN A 373 -8.03 -2.44 -21.36
N VAL A 374 -7.52 -1.22 -21.44
CA VAL A 374 -7.36 -0.50 -22.70
C VAL A 374 -5.89 -0.20 -22.97
N GLY A 375 -5.42 -0.65 -24.14
CA GLY A 375 -4.12 -0.29 -24.71
C GLY A 375 -4.29 0.66 -25.90
N MET A 376 -3.37 1.61 -26.12
CA MET A 376 -3.27 2.27 -27.44
C MET A 376 -2.87 1.25 -28.53
N SER A 377 -2.05 0.27 -28.18
CA SER A 377 -1.88 -0.94 -28.98
C SER A 377 -2.95 -1.97 -28.59
N VAL A 378 -3.91 -2.20 -29.49
CA VAL A 378 -5.05 -3.11 -29.22
C VAL A 378 -4.54 -4.50 -28.82
N GLU A 379 -3.51 -5.01 -29.48
CA GLU A 379 -2.94 -6.36 -29.25
C GLU A 379 -2.34 -6.54 -27.84
N ALA A 380 -1.98 -5.44 -27.18
CA ALA A 380 -1.36 -5.42 -25.86
C ALA A 380 -2.27 -4.75 -24.82
N SER A 381 -3.60 -4.78 -24.99
CA SER A 381 -4.51 -4.00 -24.13
C SER A 381 -4.57 -4.48 -22.69
N ASP A 382 -4.63 -5.79 -22.45
CA ASP A 382 -4.72 -6.33 -21.08
C ASP A 382 -3.34 -6.67 -20.52
N ILE A 383 -2.55 -7.39 -21.29
CA ILE A 383 -1.20 -7.78 -20.92
C ILE A 383 -0.24 -7.33 -22.02
N GLY A 384 0.81 -6.61 -21.64
CA GLY A 384 1.92 -6.29 -22.54
C GLY A 384 3.25 -6.66 -21.92
N GLY A 385 4.28 -6.87 -22.74
CA GLY A 385 5.62 -6.96 -22.21
C GLY A 385 6.73 -7.11 -23.23
N GLU A 386 7.94 -6.87 -22.76
CA GLU A 386 9.19 -7.03 -23.53
C GLU A 386 10.07 -8.02 -22.78
N SER A 387 10.22 -9.23 -23.34
CA SER A 387 10.78 -10.37 -22.59
C SER A 387 9.94 -10.66 -21.35
N LEU A 388 8.66 -10.96 -21.57
CA LEU A 388 7.69 -11.31 -20.54
C LEU A 388 7.14 -12.72 -20.81
N ASP A 389 7.27 -13.60 -19.82
CA ASP A 389 6.69 -14.93 -19.83
C ASP A 389 5.49 -14.97 -18.88
N VAL A 390 4.33 -15.39 -19.40
CA VAL A 390 3.09 -15.51 -18.62
C VAL A 390 2.67 -16.96 -18.53
N LEU A 391 2.47 -17.43 -17.30
CA LEU A 391 1.87 -18.71 -16.97
C LEU A 391 0.48 -18.45 -16.40
N SER A 392 -0.55 -18.99 -17.05
CA SER A 392 -1.95 -18.78 -16.66
C SER A 392 -2.60 -20.10 -16.24
N ASP A 393 -3.39 -20.07 -15.16
CA ASP A 393 -4.13 -21.22 -14.65
C ASP A 393 -5.53 -20.78 -14.20
N HIS A 394 -6.57 -21.33 -14.80
CA HIS A 394 -7.99 -21.05 -14.54
C HIS A 394 -8.29 -19.55 -14.40
N SER A 395 -7.79 -18.76 -15.34
CA SER A 395 -7.92 -17.30 -15.33
C SER A 395 -8.75 -16.80 -16.51
N LEU A 396 -9.29 -15.58 -16.44
CA LEU A 396 -9.99 -14.93 -17.56
C LEU A 396 -9.12 -13.79 -18.07
N ILE A 397 -8.51 -13.99 -19.24
CA ILE A 397 -7.52 -13.07 -19.81
C ILE A 397 -7.99 -12.54 -21.16
N GLY A 398 -7.91 -11.22 -21.37
CA GLY A 398 -8.26 -10.54 -22.62
C GLY A 398 -7.15 -10.59 -23.69
N LEU A 399 -6.58 -9.47 -24.09
CA LEU A 399 -5.51 -9.41 -25.10
C LEU A 399 -4.13 -9.41 -24.45
N ALA A 400 -3.21 -10.23 -24.97
CA ALA A 400 -1.89 -10.41 -24.39
C ALA A 400 -0.81 -10.37 -25.50
N ASP A 401 0.14 -9.45 -25.35
CA ASP A 401 1.35 -9.34 -26.15
C ASP A 401 2.56 -9.64 -25.26
N THR A 402 3.02 -10.89 -25.32
CA THR A 402 4.06 -11.42 -24.44
C THR A 402 5.08 -12.25 -25.22
N SER A 403 6.24 -12.50 -24.63
CA SER A 403 7.25 -13.37 -25.25
C SER A 403 6.81 -14.83 -25.23
N THR A 404 6.23 -15.26 -24.11
CA THR A 404 5.50 -16.53 -24.05
C THR A 404 4.21 -16.35 -23.26
N PHE A 405 3.18 -17.08 -23.68
CA PHE A 405 1.93 -17.22 -22.95
C PHE A 405 1.61 -18.71 -22.88
N SER A 406 1.60 -19.27 -21.68
CA SER A 406 1.32 -20.68 -21.44
C SER A 406 0.06 -20.80 -20.58
N ASP A 407 -0.98 -21.38 -21.16
CA ASP A 407 -2.15 -21.85 -20.39
C ASP A 407 -1.84 -23.22 -19.80
N VAL A 408 -1.76 -23.29 -18.47
CA VAL A 408 -1.58 -24.54 -17.72
C VAL A 408 -2.85 -25.36 -17.75
N ALA A 409 -3.99 -24.70 -17.52
CA ALA A 409 -5.32 -25.28 -17.53
C ALA A 409 -6.39 -24.18 -17.48
N GLY A 410 -7.52 -24.42 -18.12
CA GLY A 410 -8.78 -23.70 -17.81
C GLY A 410 -8.79 -22.19 -18.08
N THR A 411 -7.77 -21.61 -18.74
CA THR A 411 -7.77 -20.17 -19.00
C THR A 411 -8.80 -19.81 -20.07
N ILE A 412 -9.72 -18.91 -19.72
CA ILE A 412 -10.72 -18.35 -20.62
C ILE A 412 -10.14 -17.13 -21.32
N ARG A 413 -10.18 -17.10 -22.65
CA ARG A 413 -9.73 -15.96 -23.46
C ARG A 413 -10.95 -15.09 -23.82
N SER A 414 -11.13 -13.97 -23.14
CA SER A 414 -12.27 -13.06 -23.35
C SER A 414 -11.89 -11.63 -22.99
N SER A 415 -12.24 -10.66 -23.84
CA SER A 415 -12.10 -9.22 -23.57
C SER A 415 -13.30 -8.62 -22.82
N THR A 416 -14.35 -9.42 -22.58
CA THR A 416 -15.55 -9.01 -21.85
C THR A 416 -15.65 -9.88 -20.59
N PRO A 417 -15.14 -9.41 -19.44
CA PRO A 417 -15.14 -10.19 -18.21
C PRO A 417 -16.54 -10.29 -17.57
N GLY A 418 -17.49 -9.46 -18.00
CA GLY A 418 -18.84 -9.45 -17.45
C GLY A 418 -18.86 -8.96 -16.01
N LEU A 419 -18.23 -7.82 -15.75
CA LEU A 419 -18.15 -7.17 -14.44
C LEU A 419 -19.14 -6.01 -14.36
N ASP A 420 -19.67 -5.76 -13.17
CA ASP A 420 -20.32 -4.50 -12.83
C ASP A 420 -19.29 -3.45 -12.41
N VAL A 421 -19.72 -2.21 -12.23
CA VAL A 421 -18.87 -1.10 -11.77
C VAL A 421 -18.24 -1.37 -10.41
N LEU A 422 -17.07 -0.76 -10.17
CA LEU A 422 -16.42 -0.79 -8.85
C LEU A 422 -17.34 -0.15 -7.81
N ALA A 423 -17.73 -0.93 -6.80
CA ALA A 423 -18.70 -0.52 -5.79
C ALA A 423 -18.41 -1.14 -4.43
N ASP A 424 -19.06 -0.61 -3.40
CA ASP A 424 -19.12 -1.28 -2.10
C ASP A 424 -20.12 -2.45 -2.20
N ASN A 425 -19.59 -3.67 -2.34
CA ASN A 425 -20.39 -4.90 -2.39
C ASN A 425 -20.37 -5.65 -1.04
N GLY A 426 -20.17 -4.91 0.06
CA GLY A 426 -20.02 -5.41 1.42
C GLY A 426 -18.66 -6.04 1.62
N GLY A 427 -17.78 -5.38 2.37
CA GLY A 427 -16.40 -5.78 2.66
C GLY A 427 -15.61 -4.59 3.21
N THR A 428 -14.32 -4.75 3.48
CA THR A 428 -13.44 -3.63 3.91
C THR A 428 -12.97 -2.76 2.75
N THR A 429 -12.99 -3.28 1.52
CA THR A 429 -12.57 -2.59 0.30
C THR A 429 -13.57 -2.80 -0.84
N LYS A 430 -13.63 -1.86 -1.80
CA LYS A 430 -14.55 -1.95 -2.95
C LYS A 430 -14.17 -3.09 -3.88
N THR A 431 -15.16 -3.76 -4.46
CA THR A 431 -14.96 -4.86 -5.42
C THR A 431 -15.81 -4.65 -6.67
N MET A 432 -15.64 -5.50 -7.67
CA MET A 432 -16.51 -5.56 -8.86
C MET A 432 -17.24 -6.90 -8.86
N SER A 433 -18.56 -6.88 -8.78
CA SER A 433 -19.38 -8.10 -8.84
C SER A 433 -19.41 -8.66 -10.27
N LEU A 434 -19.51 -9.99 -10.37
CA LEU A 434 -19.77 -10.65 -11.65
C LEU A 434 -21.23 -10.43 -12.05
N LEU A 435 -21.46 -10.02 -13.31
CA LEU A 435 -22.79 -9.90 -13.91
C LEU A 435 -23.35 -11.28 -14.25
N THR A 436 -24.69 -11.36 -14.29
CA THR A 436 -25.37 -12.58 -14.79
C THR A 436 -24.86 -12.94 -16.19
N GLY A 437 -24.35 -14.17 -16.34
CA GLY A 437 -23.82 -14.68 -17.61
C GLY A 437 -22.34 -14.42 -17.84
N SER A 438 -21.62 -13.86 -16.85
CA SER A 438 -20.16 -13.82 -16.89
C SER A 438 -19.58 -15.24 -17.00
N ALA A 439 -18.56 -15.40 -17.84
CA ALA A 439 -17.81 -16.65 -18.00
C ALA A 439 -16.90 -16.95 -16.80
N ALA A 440 -16.73 -16.00 -15.88
CA ALA A 440 -15.93 -16.17 -14.67
C ALA A 440 -16.66 -16.94 -13.56
N ILE A 441 -17.99 -17.05 -13.64
CA ILE A 441 -18.81 -17.73 -12.62
C ILE A 441 -18.56 -19.24 -12.67
N ASP A 442 -18.27 -19.85 -11.51
CA ASP A 442 -17.97 -21.27 -11.29
C ASP A 442 -16.85 -21.79 -12.23
N ALA A 443 -15.91 -20.93 -12.63
CA ALA A 443 -14.85 -21.25 -13.60
C ALA A 443 -13.43 -21.26 -12.99
N GLY A 444 -13.32 -20.95 -11.70
CA GLY A 444 -12.07 -20.99 -10.97
C GLY A 444 -11.58 -22.42 -10.70
N PRO A 445 -10.34 -22.57 -10.24
CA PRO A 445 -9.72 -23.89 -10.04
C PRO A 445 -10.33 -24.68 -8.86
N ASP A 446 -10.50 -26.00 -9.03
CA ASP A 446 -10.98 -26.99 -8.03
C ASP A 446 -10.13 -28.29 -8.08
N PRO A 447 -9.65 -28.87 -6.95
CA PRO A 447 -9.74 -28.37 -5.58
C PRO A 447 -8.85 -27.17 -5.33
N VAL A 448 -9.37 -26.28 -4.49
CA VAL A 448 -8.75 -25.04 -3.98
C VAL A 448 -7.57 -25.35 -3.02
N ALA A 449 -6.85 -26.45 -3.24
CA ALA A 449 -5.77 -26.92 -2.37
C ALA A 449 -4.48 -26.08 -2.48
N THR A 450 -4.35 -25.26 -3.50
CA THR A 450 -3.21 -24.35 -3.74
C THR A 450 -3.36 -22.99 -3.05
N PHE A 451 -4.58 -22.60 -2.67
CA PHE A 451 -4.86 -21.29 -2.06
C PHE A 451 -4.65 -21.36 -0.56
N THR A 452 -3.41 -21.15 -0.14
CA THR A 452 -3.07 -21.13 1.29
C THR A 452 -3.58 -19.82 1.89
N GLY A 453 -4.69 -19.84 2.65
CA GLY A 453 -5.08 -18.73 3.51
C GLY A 453 -6.32 -17.89 3.13
N ASN A 454 -7.03 -18.19 2.04
CA ASN A 454 -8.24 -17.45 1.66
C ASN A 454 -9.50 -18.32 1.74
N THR A 455 -10.11 -18.40 2.94
CA THR A 455 -11.45 -19.00 3.10
C THR A 455 -12.57 -18.10 2.55
N SER A 456 -12.23 -16.86 2.21
CA SER A 456 -13.15 -15.80 1.78
C SER A 456 -12.63 -15.08 0.54
N ASP A 457 -13.54 -14.47 -0.22
CA ASP A 457 -13.19 -13.58 -1.33
C ASP A 457 -12.72 -12.21 -0.80
N GLN A 458 -12.51 -11.20 -1.66
CA GLN A 458 -11.85 -9.94 -1.27
C GLN A 458 -12.58 -9.23 -0.13
N ARG A 459 -13.87 -9.46 -0.03
CA ARG A 459 -14.76 -8.83 0.94
C ARG A 459 -14.51 -9.34 2.36
N GLY A 460 -13.83 -10.48 2.50
CA GLY A 460 -13.54 -11.11 3.79
C GLY A 460 -14.75 -11.86 4.36
N ALA A 461 -14.61 -12.36 5.59
CA ALA A 461 -15.66 -13.14 6.20
C ALA A 461 -16.95 -12.31 6.42
N PRO A 462 -18.14 -12.92 6.27
CA PRO A 462 -18.39 -14.33 6.04
C PRO A 462 -18.57 -14.72 4.56
N TRP A 463 -18.07 -13.93 3.61
CA TRP A 463 -18.23 -14.20 2.20
C TRP A 463 -17.26 -15.29 1.78
N LEU A 464 -17.75 -16.43 1.28
CA LEU A 464 -16.91 -17.59 1.00
C LEU A 464 -16.12 -17.39 -0.30
N ARG A 465 -14.93 -17.97 -0.38
CA ARG A 465 -14.15 -18.07 -1.65
C ARG A 465 -14.61 -19.23 -2.53
N VAL A 466 -15.35 -20.18 -1.95
CA VAL A 466 -15.88 -21.32 -2.69
C VAL A 466 -17.33 -21.44 -2.31
N TYR A 467 -18.20 -21.10 -3.24
CA TYR A 467 -19.62 -21.29 -3.09
C TYR A 467 -20.09 -22.41 -4.04
N ASN A 468 -21.06 -23.23 -3.60
CA ASN A 468 -21.59 -24.35 -4.39
C ASN A 468 -20.54 -25.39 -4.89
N GLY A 469 -19.34 -25.42 -4.29
CA GLY A 469 -18.29 -26.40 -4.58
C GLY A 469 -17.28 -25.96 -5.64
N THR A 470 -17.37 -24.76 -6.19
CA THR A 470 -16.40 -24.20 -7.13
C THR A 470 -16.14 -22.74 -6.77
N ALA A 471 -14.97 -22.22 -7.14
CA ALA A 471 -14.68 -20.79 -6.99
C ALA A 471 -14.99 -20.06 -8.30
N ASP A 472 -15.36 -18.80 -8.21
CA ASP A 472 -15.36 -17.89 -9.34
C ASP A 472 -13.92 -17.44 -9.66
N ILE A 473 -13.68 -17.11 -10.93
CA ILE A 473 -12.45 -16.42 -11.33
C ILE A 473 -12.54 -14.96 -10.89
N GLY A 474 -11.53 -14.48 -10.18
CA GLY A 474 -11.34 -13.07 -9.80
C GLY A 474 -11.48 -12.81 -8.30
N ALA A 475 -11.53 -11.53 -7.94
CA ALA A 475 -11.54 -11.10 -6.55
C ALA A 475 -12.90 -11.29 -5.83
N PHE A 476 -13.95 -11.63 -6.57
CA PHE A 476 -15.33 -11.69 -6.08
C PHE A 476 -15.96 -13.05 -6.34
N GLU A 477 -16.66 -13.59 -5.34
CA GLU A 477 -17.46 -14.81 -5.42
C GLU A 477 -18.96 -14.51 -5.43
N VAL A 478 -19.70 -15.04 -6.38
CA VAL A 478 -21.16 -14.97 -6.45
C VAL A 478 -21.78 -15.93 -5.44
N GLN A 479 -22.62 -15.40 -4.55
CA GLN A 479 -23.30 -16.17 -3.51
C GLN A 479 -24.72 -15.62 -3.23
N PRO A 480 -25.58 -16.34 -2.50
CA PRO A 480 -26.95 -15.91 -2.23
C PRO A 480 -26.98 -14.61 -1.43
N GLY A 481 -27.77 -13.64 -1.88
CA GLY A 481 -27.82 -12.29 -1.29
C GLY A 481 -26.90 -11.29 -2.00
N SER A 482 -25.87 -11.75 -2.71
CA SER A 482 -25.11 -10.96 -3.69
C SER A 482 -25.58 -11.28 -5.11
N SER A 483 -26.88 -11.14 -5.39
CA SER A 483 -27.43 -11.46 -6.71
C SER A 483 -26.64 -10.71 -7.79
N PRO A 484 -26.06 -11.42 -8.77
CA PRO A 484 -25.35 -10.80 -9.88
C PRO A 484 -26.21 -9.70 -10.48
N PRO A 485 -25.73 -8.45 -10.49
CA PRO A 485 -26.47 -7.38 -11.14
C PRO A 485 -26.75 -7.79 -12.59
N THR A 486 -27.94 -7.43 -13.07
CA THR A 486 -28.25 -7.56 -14.49
C THR A 486 -27.77 -6.29 -15.16
N SER A 487 -27.11 -6.41 -16.31
CA SER A 487 -26.60 -5.24 -17.05
C SER A 487 -27.75 -4.30 -17.37
N THR A 488 -27.89 -3.22 -16.60
CA THR A 488 -28.78 -2.12 -16.94
C THR A 488 -27.98 -1.15 -17.78
N THR A 489 -28.31 -1.09 -19.08
CA THR A 489 -27.81 -0.04 -19.98
C THR A 489 -28.37 1.29 -19.49
N SER A 490 -27.65 1.99 -18.61
CA SER A 490 -28.02 3.35 -18.21
C SER A 490 -27.58 4.31 -19.32
N THR A 491 -28.47 4.59 -20.26
CA THR A 491 -28.35 5.75 -21.15
C THR A 491 -28.60 7.02 -20.35
N THR A 492 -27.61 7.47 -19.58
CA THR A 492 -27.59 8.82 -19.02
C THR A 492 -26.68 9.67 -19.89
N SER A 493 -27.30 10.40 -20.83
CA SER A 493 -26.67 11.50 -21.55
C SER A 493 -26.34 12.60 -20.55
N THR A 494 -25.08 12.68 -20.12
CA THR A 494 -24.54 13.89 -19.51
C THR A 494 -24.01 14.78 -20.63
N THR A 495 -24.77 15.84 -20.91
CA THR A 495 -24.32 16.93 -21.77
C THR A 495 -23.20 17.66 -21.04
N SER A 496 -21.94 17.30 -21.31
CA SER A 496 -20.78 18.07 -20.88
C SER A 496 -20.67 19.32 -21.76
N THR A 497 -20.91 20.48 -21.18
CA THR A 497 -20.55 21.76 -21.79
C THR A 497 -19.03 21.86 -21.86
N THR A 498 -18.50 21.75 -23.08
CA THR A 498 -17.11 22.01 -23.45
C THR A 498 -16.72 23.46 -23.13
N SER A 499 -15.77 23.66 -22.22
CA SER A 499 -14.94 24.86 -22.18
C SER A 499 -13.68 24.58 -22.99
N THR A 500 -13.66 25.04 -24.24
CA THR A 500 -12.49 24.99 -25.11
C THR A 500 -11.51 26.11 -24.76
N THR A 501 -10.37 25.78 -24.17
CA THR A 501 -9.13 26.56 -24.34
C THR A 501 -8.06 25.60 -24.85
N SER A 502 -7.87 25.59 -26.18
CA SER A 502 -6.76 24.92 -26.83
C SER A 502 -5.48 25.73 -26.61
N THR A 503 -4.46 25.14 -26.01
CA THR A 503 -3.08 25.57 -26.22
C THR A 503 -2.42 24.58 -27.17
N ALA A 504 -2.22 25.04 -28.40
CA ALA A 504 -1.50 24.31 -29.43
C ALA A 504 -0.05 24.07 -29.01
N ALA A 505 0.49 22.89 -29.37
CA ALA A 505 1.90 22.57 -29.26
C ALA A 505 2.75 23.60 -30.05
N PRO A 506 3.90 24.05 -29.53
CA PRO A 506 4.75 24.97 -30.28
C PRO A 506 5.60 24.23 -31.33
N ASP A 507 5.56 24.81 -32.54
CA ASP A 507 6.44 24.58 -33.69
C ASP A 507 7.91 24.91 -33.34
N PRO A 508 8.89 24.02 -33.60
CA PRO A 508 10.27 24.21 -33.15
C PRO A 508 11.08 25.07 -34.12
N THR A 509 10.71 26.33 -34.37
CA THR A 509 11.61 27.28 -35.05
C THR A 509 11.34 28.76 -34.72
N SER A 510 11.73 29.25 -33.53
CA SER A 510 12.18 30.67 -33.42
C SER A 510 12.96 30.95 -32.15
N THR A 511 14.22 31.34 -32.31
CA THR A 511 15.07 31.99 -31.32
C THR A 511 14.57 33.41 -31.05
N THR A 512 14.08 33.69 -29.84
CA THR A 512 14.12 35.05 -29.27
C THR A 512 14.47 35.00 -27.79
N THR A 513 15.52 35.72 -27.44
CA THR A 513 16.03 35.97 -26.08
C THR A 513 15.03 36.80 -25.27
N ALA A 514 14.61 36.28 -24.12
CA ALA A 514 13.99 37.06 -23.05
C ALA A 514 14.66 36.72 -21.71
N THR A 515 15.00 37.78 -20.98
CA THR A 515 15.84 37.82 -19.78
C THR A 515 15.19 37.17 -18.57
N ASP A 516 15.97 36.30 -17.92
CA ASP A 516 15.72 35.57 -16.69
C ASP A 516 15.64 36.50 -15.45
N PRO A 517 14.56 36.47 -14.63
CA PRO A 517 14.62 36.98 -13.27
C PRO A 517 15.20 35.89 -12.35
N THR A 518 16.45 36.09 -11.98
CA THR A 518 17.19 35.34 -10.97
C THR A 518 16.36 35.09 -9.70
N ILE A 519 15.88 33.87 -9.52
CA ILE A 519 15.43 33.36 -8.21
C ILE A 519 16.67 33.16 -7.36
N THR A 520 16.79 33.99 -6.33
CA THR A 520 17.86 33.85 -5.32
C THR A 520 17.47 32.71 -4.39
N ILE A 521 18.14 31.57 -4.52
CA ILE A 521 18.05 30.46 -3.56
C ILE A 521 18.68 30.95 -2.26
N GLY A 522 17.83 31.24 -1.27
CA GLY A 522 18.28 31.52 0.09
C GLY A 522 18.94 30.28 0.66
N THR A 523 20.24 30.38 0.96
CA THR A 523 20.98 29.42 1.76
C THR A 523 20.66 29.66 3.24
N ASP A 524 19.99 28.72 3.90
CA ASP A 524 19.90 28.65 5.37
C ASP A 524 19.75 27.17 5.83
N PRO A 525 20.01 26.83 7.09
CA PRO A 525 21.18 26.09 7.49
C PRO A 525 20.90 24.58 7.71
N VAL A 526 21.79 23.76 7.16
CA VAL A 526 22.18 22.41 7.59
C VAL A 526 21.05 21.56 8.22
N VAL A 527 20.23 20.98 7.36
CA VAL A 527 19.70 19.63 7.60
C VAL A 527 20.90 18.67 7.54
N PRO A 528 21.11 17.76 8.51
CA PRO A 528 22.18 16.77 8.39
C PRO A 528 21.93 15.96 7.13
N ALA A 529 22.96 15.84 6.29
CA ALA A 529 22.92 15.09 5.04
C ALA A 529 22.36 13.68 5.28
N PHE A 530 21.29 13.35 4.55
CA PHE A 530 20.88 11.96 4.32
C PHE A 530 22.00 11.30 3.52
N ALA A 531 22.83 10.52 4.19
CA ALA A 531 23.98 9.87 3.59
C ALA A 531 23.61 8.44 3.15
N GLY A 532 23.65 8.23 1.83
CA GLY A 532 24.13 7.00 1.17
C GLY A 532 23.20 5.80 1.12
#